data_AF-S2E342-F1
#
_entry.id   AF-S2E342-F1
#
_cell.length_a   1.000
_cell.length_b   1.000
_cell.length_c   1.000
_cell.angle_alpha   90.00
_cell.angle_beta   90.00
_cell.angle_gamma   90.00
#
_symmetry.space_group_name_H-M   'P 1'
#
loop_
_entity.id
_entity.type
_entity.pdbx_description
1 polymer ?
#
loop_
_entity_poly.entity_id
_entity_poly.type
_entity_poly.pdbx_seq_one_letter_code
_entity_poly.pdbx_strand_id
1 'polypeptide(L)'
;MESLIFLDSLNDLDSNKNKILNFKNQKIISFDYDVHNYLDTEKISHTNSDEYLSKNERIELYDKAISLSNWHDKNPTFEELKFEGINLLSLIDAGEFHQFILEKLIKFMTMIRIIQKENPKRIFLPTNFLNALSSTTNKKNIKLIELKTTSRDIFYWNKITFKFNFLSRTFSISLSRNRYNLIKNYAENFFKFIIKSNDIDFKKNHCCF
;
A
#
# COMPACT_ATOMS: atom_id res chain seq x y z
N MET A 1 -1.28 23.09 6.21
CA MET A 1 -0.33 22.76 5.13
C MET A 1 -1.01 22.95 3.77
N GLU A 2 -0.35 23.48 2.74
CA GLU A 2 -1.00 23.61 1.42
C GLU A 2 -0.92 22.29 0.63
N SER A 3 0.29 21.72 0.52
CA SER A 3 0.53 20.51 -0.27
C SER A 3 1.35 19.48 0.51
N LEU A 4 0.97 18.21 0.39
CA LEU A 4 1.84 17.07 0.73
C LEU A 4 2.36 16.42 -0.54
N ILE A 5 3.59 15.91 -0.49
CA ILE A 5 4.19 15.13 -1.56
C ILE A 5 4.65 13.80 -0.98
N PHE A 6 4.09 12.71 -1.48
CA PHE A 6 4.52 11.36 -1.14
C PHE A 6 5.47 10.86 -2.22
N LEU A 7 6.63 10.36 -1.79
CA LEU A 7 7.63 9.77 -2.66
C LEU A 7 7.92 8.36 -2.14
N ASP A 8 7.65 7.35 -2.96
CA ASP A 8 7.79 5.91 -2.67
C ASP A 8 8.94 5.27 -3.46
N SER A 9 9.55 6.00 -4.40
CA SER A 9 10.74 5.60 -5.13
C SER A 9 11.47 6.80 -5.73
N LEU A 10 12.73 6.63 -6.11
CA LEU A 10 13.50 7.67 -6.82
C LEU A 10 12.88 8.04 -8.17
N ASN A 11 12.17 7.11 -8.82
CA ASN A 11 11.49 7.38 -10.10
C ASN A 11 10.38 8.45 -9.97
N ASP A 12 9.75 8.54 -8.79
CA ASP A 12 8.74 9.57 -8.50
C ASP A 12 9.38 10.96 -8.55
N LEU A 13 10.64 11.05 -8.12
CA LEU A 13 11.42 12.27 -8.10
C LEU A 13 11.90 12.65 -9.50
N ASP A 14 12.54 11.75 -10.23
CA ASP A 14 13.17 12.05 -11.53
C ASP A 14 12.19 12.64 -12.53
N SER A 15 10.99 12.07 -12.60
CA SER A 15 9.95 12.50 -13.55
C SER A 15 9.26 13.81 -13.13
N ASN A 16 9.42 14.24 -11.88
CA ASN A 16 8.64 15.34 -11.29
C ASN A 16 9.50 16.37 -10.52
N LYS A 17 10.83 16.30 -10.58
CA LYS A 17 11.77 17.11 -9.79
C LYS A 17 11.46 18.60 -9.82
N ASN A 18 11.26 19.17 -11.01
CA ASN A 18 10.92 20.59 -11.16
C ASN A 18 9.54 20.95 -10.58
N LYS A 19 8.57 20.04 -10.60
CA LYS A 19 7.26 20.28 -9.97
C LYS A 19 7.39 20.24 -8.46
N ILE A 20 8.05 19.20 -7.94
CA ILE A 20 8.27 18.98 -6.51
C ILE A 20 9.07 20.14 -5.91
N LEU A 21 10.14 20.62 -6.54
CA LEU A 21 10.99 21.65 -5.95
C LEU A 21 10.41 23.07 -6.00
N ASN A 22 9.40 23.33 -6.86
CA ASN A 22 8.88 24.68 -7.09
C ASN A 22 7.61 25.02 -6.26
N PHE A 23 6.98 24.07 -5.58
CA PHE A 23 5.81 24.38 -4.74
C PHE A 23 6.25 24.98 -3.41
N LYS A 24 5.79 26.22 -3.15
CA LYS A 24 5.87 26.83 -1.82
C LYS A 24 4.88 26.14 -0.86
N ASN A 25 5.19 26.15 0.43
CA ASN A 25 4.34 25.60 1.50
C ASN A 25 3.97 24.11 1.33
N GLN A 26 4.97 23.32 0.94
CA GLN A 26 4.87 21.88 0.82
C GLN A 26 5.58 21.15 1.96
N LYS A 27 5.17 19.91 2.22
CA LYS A 27 5.93 18.95 3.01
C LYS A 27 6.12 17.66 2.22
N ILE A 28 7.38 17.27 2.07
CA ILE A 28 7.78 16.04 1.38
C ILE A 28 7.87 14.93 2.42
N ILE A 29 7.25 13.79 2.13
CA ILE A 29 7.33 12.57 2.92
C ILE A 29 8.00 11.48 2.10
N SER A 30 9.10 10.92 2.61
CA SER A 30 9.77 9.77 2.03
C SER A 30 9.23 8.47 2.62
N PHE A 31 8.68 7.62 1.76
CA PHE A 31 8.20 6.27 2.11
C PHE A 31 9.22 5.18 1.86
N ASP A 32 10.34 5.53 1.21
CA ASP A 32 11.40 4.64 0.84
C ASP A 32 12.76 5.15 1.37
N TYR A 33 13.62 4.20 1.73
CA TYR A 33 14.93 4.50 2.31
C TYR A 33 15.86 5.21 1.31
N ASP A 34 15.87 4.79 0.05
CA ASP A 34 16.73 5.40 -0.96
C ASP A 34 16.29 6.83 -1.26
N VAL A 35 14.97 7.08 -1.26
CA VAL A 35 14.40 8.43 -1.35
C VAL A 35 14.83 9.29 -0.17
N HIS A 36 14.71 8.79 1.06
CA HIS A 36 15.12 9.50 2.27
C HIS A 36 16.60 9.89 2.20
N ASN A 37 17.47 8.92 1.92
CA ASN A 37 18.92 9.13 1.84
C ASN A 37 19.31 10.12 0.71
N TYR A 38 18.64 10.04 -0.44
CA TYR A 38 18.83 10.99 -1.54
C TYR A 38 18.48 12.42 -1.11
N LEU A 39 17.29 12.62 -0.52
CA LEU A 39 16.83 13.95 -0.11
C LEU A 39 17.70 14.53 1.00
N ASP A 40 18.20 13.71 1.93
CA ASP A 40 19.15 14.13 2.97
C ASP A 40 20.48 14.58 2.37
N THR A 41 21.01 13.80 1.42
CA THR A 41 22.26 14.13 0.71
C THR A 41 22.15 15.46 -0.04
N GLU A 42 21.03 15.69 -0.71
CA GLU A 42 20.73 16.93 -1.45
C GLU A 42 20.28 18.09 -0.53
N LYS A 43 20.20 17.85 0.80
CA LYS A 43 19.74 18.83 1.80
C LYS A 43 18.34 19.38 1.53
N ILE A 44 17.47 18.54 0.97
CA ILE A 44 16.07 18.87 0.70
C ILE A 44 15.25 18.55 1.96
N SER A 45 14.57 19.55 2.51
CA SER A 45 13.72 19.37 3.71
C SER A 45 12.60 18.36 3.47
N HIS A 46 12.55 17.31 4.29
CA HIS A 46 11.53 16.26 4.23
C HIS A 46 11.34 15.59 5.60
N THR A 47 10.43 14.63 5.68
CA THR A 47 10.19 13.81 6.87
C THR A 47 10.11 12.34 6.49
N ASN A 48 10.71 11.47 7.28
CA ASN A 48 10.60 10.03 7.07
C ASN A 48 9.19 9.56 7.46
N SER A 49 8.55 8.77 6.59
CA SER A 49 7.22 8.21 6.85
C SER A 49 7.17 7.33 8.10
N ASP A 50 8.31 6.73 8.48
CA ASP A 50 8.39 5.85 9.64
C ASP A 50 8.12 6.55 10.98
N GLU A 51 8.23 7.88 11.03
CA GLU A 51 7.97 8.69 12.21
C GLU A 51 6.46 8.80 12.57
N TYR A 52 5.55 8.34 11.71
CA TYR A 52 4.11 8.56 11.86
C TYR A 52 3.35 7.43 12.53
N LEU A 53 3.95 6.26 12.72
CA LEU A 53 3.36 5.13 13.45
C LEU A 53 4.19 4.79 14.67
N SER A 54 3.54 4.76 15.82
CA SER A 54 4.14 4.29 17.07
C SER A 54 4.45 2.79 17.02
N LYS A 55 5.31 2.34 17.94
CA LYS A 55 5.62 0.92 18.11
C LYS A 55 4.36 0.08 18.37
N ASN A 56 3.43 0.58 19.18
CA ASN A 56 2.19 -0.13 19.51
C ASN A 56 1.29 -0.26 18.28
N GLU A 57 1.11 0.81 17.50
CA GLU A 57 0.35 0.75 16.23
C GLU A 57 0.99 -0.25 15.26
N ARG A 58 2.32 -0.33 15.20
CA ARG A 58 3.02 -1.33 14.36
C ARG A 58 2.77 -2.77 14.84
N ILE A 59 2.72 -3.01 16.14
CA ILE A 59 2.38 -4.32 16.71
C ILE A 59 0.93 -4.69 16.39
N GLU A 60 -0.02 -3.75 16.52
CA GLU A 60 -1.42 -3.98 16.15
C GLU A 60 -1.57 -4.34 14.66
N LEU A 61 -0.79 -3.70 13.78
CA LEU A 61 -0.78 -4.03 12.36
C LEU A 61 -0.14 -5.40 12.07
N TYR A 62 0.87 -5.79 12.84
CA TYR A 62 1.45 -7.12 12.78
C TYR A 62 0.42 -8.20 13.14
N ASP A 63 -0.26 -8.06 14.28
CA ASP A 63 -1.32 -8.98 14.70
C ASP A 63 -2.48 -8.99 13.71
N LYS A 64 -2.81 -7.82 13.15
CA LYS A 64 -3.78 -7.71 12.07
C LYS A 64 -3.33 -8.53 10.87
N ALA A 65 -2.10 -8.41 10.40
CA ALA A 65 -1.58 -9.20 9.28
C ALA A 65 -1.67 -10.72 9.56
N ILE A 66 -1.34 -11.18 10.78
CA ILE A 66 -1.53 -12.59 11.19
C ILE A 66 -2.99 -13.02 11.02
N SER A 67 -3.94 -12.20 11.49
CA SER A 67 -5.37 -12.51 11.40
C SER A 67 -5.87 -12.69 9.96
N LEU A 68 -5.10 -12.24 8.96
CA LEU A 68 -5.42 -12.30 7.55
C LEU A 68 -4.76 -13.47 6.82
N SER A 69 -3.93 -14.27 7.50
CA SER A 69 -3.25 -15.45 6.92
C SER A 69 -4.18 -16.40 6.16
N ASN A 70 -5.37 -16.67 6.70
CA ASN A 70 -6.38 -17.54 6.07
C ASN A 70 -7.36 -16.76 5.17
N TRP A 71 -6.92 -15.69 4.51
CA TRP A 71 -7.75 -14.86 3.64
C TRP A 71 -8.46 -15.65 2.53
N HIS A 72 -7.81 -16.70 2.03
CA HIS A 72 -8.31 -17.54 0.96
C HIS A 72 -9.47 -18.45 1.37
N ASP A 73 -9.63 -18.72 2.66
CA ASP A 73 -10.74 -19.53 3.21
C ASP A 73 -11.96 -18.68 3.57
N LYS A 74 -11.78 -17.35 3.67
CA LYS A 74 -12.80 -16.42 4.17
C LYS A 74 -13.79 -15.97 3.10
N ASN A 75 -13.63 -16.38 1.85
CA ASN A 75 -14.50 -15.96 0.76
C ASN A 75 -14.94 -17.13 -0.15
N PRO A 76 -16.26 -17.43 -0.22
CA PRO A 76 -16.82 -18.41 -1.15
C PRO A 76 -16.49 -18.13 -2.63
N THR A 77 -16.18 -16.89 -3.01
CA THR A 77 -15.77 -16.55 -4.38
C THR A 77 -14.49 -17.28 -4.83
N PHE A 78 -13.70 -17.83 -3.91
CA PHE A 78 -12.49 -18.59 -4.23
C PHE A 78 -12.71 -20.08 -4.49
N GLU A 79 -13.95 -20.56 -4.45
CA GLU A 79 -14.28 -21.93 -4.85
C GLU A 79 -13.84 -22.23 -6.30
N GLU A 80 -13.94 -21.26 -7.21
CA GLU A 80 -13.50 -21.39 -8.62
C GLU A 80 -11.97 -21.50 -8.80
N LEU A 81 -11.21 -21.29 -7.73
CA LEU A 81 -9.76 -21.43 -7.66
C LEU A 81 -9.33 -22.76 -7.05
N LYS A 82 -10.26 -23.68 -6.78
CA LYS A 82 -9.92 -25.03 -6.36
C LYS A 82 -9.46 -25.89 -7.53
N PHE A 83 -8.44 -26.71 -7.27
CA PHE A 83 -8.00 -27.80 -8.14
C PHE A 83 -8.00 -29.09 -7.31
N GLU A 84 -8.78 -30.09 -7.75
CA GLU A 84 -8.95 -31.36 -7.00
C GLU A 84 -9.34 -31.17 -5.52
N GLY A 85 -10.15 -30.15 -5.24
CA GLY A 85 -10.60 -29.82 -3.88
C GLY A 85 -9.62 -28.95 -3.06
N ILE A 86 -8.41 -28.70 -3.58
CA ILE A 86 -7.40 -27.85 -2.94
C ILE A 86 -7.52 -26.41 -3.47
N ASN A 87 -7.65 -25.42 -2.59
CA ASN A 87 -7.64 -24.01 -2.99
C ASN A 87 -6.23 -23.60 -3.43
N LEU A 88 -6.02 -23.24 -4.69
CA LEU A 88 -4.68 -22.90 -5.20
C LEU A 88 -4.06 -21.69 -4.48
N LEU A 89 -4.86 -20.84 -3.85
CA LEU A 89 -4.37 -19.71 -3.05
C LEU A 89 -3.72 -20.14 -1.73
N SER A 90 -4.06 -21.33 -1.21
CA SER A 90 -3.43 -21.87 0.00
C SER A 90 -1.99 -22.32 -0.23
N LEU A 91 -1.54 -22.37 -1.49
CA LEU A 91 -0.16 -22.69 -1.86
C LEU A 91 0.81 -21.52 -1.68
N ILE A 92 0.28 -20.31 -1.47
CA ILE A 92 1.11 -19.14 -1.16
C ILE A 92 1.67 -19.33 0.25
N ASP A 93 2.99 -19.17 0.41
CA ASP A 93 3.63 -19.28 1.71
C ASP A 93 3.04 -18.25 2.69
N ALA A 94 2.65 -18.72 3.87
CA ALA A 94 1.98 -17.89 4.86
C ALA A 94 2.89 -16.76 5.39
N GLY A 95 4.20 -17.00 5.47
CA GLY A 95 5.20 -16.01 5.86
C GLY A 95 5.37 -14.94 4.78
N GLU A 96 5.54 -15.35 3.52
CA GLU A 96 5.61 -14.41 2.38
C GLU A 96 4.34 -13.56 2.27
N PHE A 97 3.16 -14.18 2.40
CA PHE A 97 1.90 -13.45 2.40
C PHE A 97 1.79 -12.49 3.58
N HIS A 98 2.15 -12.92 4.79
CA HIS A 98 2.16 -12.05 5.96
C HIS A 98 3.04 -10.83 5.72
N GLN A 99 4.29 -11.03 5.26
CA GLN A 99 5.24 -9.94 5.02
C GLN A 99 4.68 -8.96 3.97
N PHE A 100 4.16 -9.49 2.86
CA PHE A 100 3.54 -8.68 1.82
C PHE A 100 2.38 -7.84 2.35
N ILE A 101 1.44 -8.44 3.09
CA ILE A 101 0.28 -7.72 3.64
C ILE A 101 0.70 -6.71 4.70
N LEU A 102 1.63 -7.06 5.59
CA LEU A 102 2.12 -6.18 6.63
C LEU A 102 2.73 -4.91 6.04
N GLU A 103 3.59 -5.03 5.02
CA GLU A 103 4.19 -3.89 4.34
C GLU A 103 3.10 -2.95 3.77
N LYS A 104 2.08 -3.51 3.12
CA LYS A 104 0.96 -2.71 2.57
C LYS A 104 0.13 -2.06 3.67
N LEU A 105 -0.15 -2.76 4.77
CA LEU A 105 -0.89 -2.22 5.91
C LEU A 105 -0.14 -1.07 6.57
N ILE A 106 1.15 -1.23 6.87
CA ILE A 106 1.99 -0.18 7.46
C ILE A 106 2.01 1.04 6.55
N LYS A 107 2.38 0.87 5.29
CA LYS A 107 2.47 1.97 4.32
C LYS A 107 1.14 2.71 4.20
N PHE A 108 0.03 1.98 4.11
CA PHE A 108 -1.29 2.57 4.01
C PHE A 108 -1.70 3.33 5.27
N MET A 109 -1.54 2.73 6.45
CA MET A 109 -1.90 3.35 7.72
C MET A 109 -1.06 4.59 8.01
N THR A 110 0.22 4.55 7.67
CA THR A 110 1.12 5.71 7.70
C THR A 110 0.57 6.86 6.85
N MET A 111 0.16 6.59 5.60
CA MET A 111 -0.46 7.63 4.74
C MET A 111 -1.71 8.24 5.38
N ILE A 112 -2.60 7.42 5.95
CA ILE A 112 -3.79 7.91 6.65
C ILE A 112 -3.40 8.80 7.83
N ARG A 113 -2.42 8.38 8.63
CA ARG A 113 -1.96 9.15 9.79
C ARG A 113 -1.38 10.50 9.40
N ILE A 114 -0.57 10.53 8.35
CA ILE A 114 -0.02 11.77 7.79
C ILE A 114 -1.16 12.69 7.34
N ILE A 115 -2.12 12.19 6.57
CA ILE A 115 -3.24 13.00 6.06
C ILE A 115 -4.07 13.58 7.20
N GLN A 116 -4.31 12.79 8.26
CA GLN A 116 -5.03 13.26 9.45
C GLN A 116 -4.24 14.33 10.22
N LYS A 117 -2.93 14.15 10.40
CA LYS A 117 -2.07 15.06 11.16
C LYS A 117 -1.81 16.38 10.43
N GLU A 118 -1.52 16.31 9.13
CA GLU A 118 -1.07 17.46 8.33
C GLU A 118 -2.23 18.24 7.69
N ASN A 119 -3.40 17.59 7.54
CA ASN A 119 -4.63 18.15 6.98
C ASN A 119 -4.41 18.99 5.71
N PRO A 120 -3.87 18.40 4.62
CA PRO A 120 -3.50 19.14 3.42
C PRO A 120 -4.69 19.51 2.54
N LYS A 121 -4.54 20.53 1.68
CA LYS A 121 -5.50 20.83 0.60
C LYS A 121 -5.27 19.95 -0.63
N ARG A 122 -4.01 19.60 -0.90
CA ARG A 122 -3.61 18.82 -2.07
C ARG A 122 -2.55 17.79 -1.68
N ILE A 123 -2.60 16.63 -2.34
CA ILE A 123 -1.58 15.59 -2.18
C ILE A 123 -1.07 15.23 -3.56
N PHE A 124 0.24 15.28 -3.74
CA PHE A 124 0.95 14.72 -4.87
C PHE A 124 1.44 13.34 -4.48
N LEU A 125 1.10 12.32 -5.26
CA LEU A 125 1.41 10.93 -4.92
C LEU A 125 1.63 10.08 -6.18
N PRO A 126 2.40 8.99 -6.09
CA PRO A 126 2.54 8.06 -7.19
C PRO A 126 1.22 7.35 -7.52
N THR A 127 1.07 6.90 -8.77
CA THR A 127 -0.19 6.31 -9.28
C THR A 127 -0.69 5.12 -8.45
N ASN A 128 0.23 4.29 -7.95
CA ASN A 128 -0.08 3.12 -7.13
C ASN A 128 -0.83 3.48 -5.82
N PHE A 129 -0.67 4.70 -5.29
CA PHE A 129 -1.37 5.16 -4.09
C PHE A 129 -2.74 5.77 -4.37
N LEU A 130 -3.03 6.15 -5.62
CA LEU A 130 -4.23 6.91 -5.97
C LEU A 130 -5.52 6.14 -5.63
N ASN A 131 -5.57 4.87 -6.05
CA ASN A 131 -6.73 4.01 -5.80
C ASN A 131 -6.93 3.78 -4.29
N ALA A 132 -5.84 3.58 -3.56
CA ALA A 132 -5.89 3.32 -2.13
C ALA A 132 -6.43 4.52 -1.35
N LEU A 133 -6.02 5.75 -1.70
CA LEU A 133 -6.36 6.95 -0.93
C LEU A 133 -7.64 7.65 -1.39
N SER A 134 -8.08 7.44 -2.63
CA SER A 134 -9.26 8.11 -3.22
C SER A 134 -10.50 8.09 -2.31
N SER A 135 -10.79 6.94 -1.68
CA SER A 135 -11.92 6.76 -0.79
C SER A 135 -11.86 7.61 0.49
N THR A 136 -10.65 7.84 1.01
CA THR A 136 -10.43 8.56 2.27
C THR A 136 -10.35 10.07 2.05
N THR A 137 -9.81 10.51 0.92
CA THR A 137 -9.59 11.93 0.60
C THR A 137 -10.82 12.62 0.04
N ASN A 138 -11.68 11.91 -0.71
CA ASN A 138 -12.91 12.47 -1.28
C ASN A 138 -13.86 13.01 -0.20
N LYS A 139 -13.93 12.36 0.97
CA LYS A 139 -14.74 12.84 2.11
C LYS A 139 -14.26 14.18 2.69
N LYS A 140 -12.99 14.54 2.47
CA LYS A 140 -12.33 15.70 3.09
C LYS A 140 -12.04 16.84 2.10
N ASN A 141 -12.57 16.78 0.87
CA ASN A 141 -12.30 17.75 -0.20
C ASN A 141 -10.80 17.95 -0.49
N ILE A 142 -9.98 16.91 -0.30
CA ILE A 142 -8.54 16.94 -0.58
C ILE A 142 -8.31 16.59 -2.04
N LYS A 143 -7.61 17.44 -2.79
CA LYS A 143 -7.30 17.18 -4.21
C LYS A 143 -6.11 16.23 -4.34
N LEU A 144 -6.33 15.07 -4.94
CA LEU A 144 -5.24 14.16 -5.32
C LEU A 144 -4.67 14.53 -6.69
N ILE A 145 -3.34 14.54 -6.79
CA ILE A 145 -2.60 14.84 -8.02
C ILE A 145 -1.57 13.74 -8.23
N GLU A 146 -1.67 13.07 -9.37
CA GLU A 146 -0.79 11.96 -9.71
C GLU A 146 0.61 12.48 -10.11
N LEU A 147 1.64 11.90 -9.49
CA LEU A 147 3.02 11.96 -9.94
C LEU A 147 3.17 10.91 -11.03
N LYS A 148 3.53 11.35 -12.25
CA LYS A 148 3.79 10.41 -13.34
C LYS A 148 4.99 9.56 -12.96
N THR A 149 4.76 8.27 -12.75
CA THR A 149 5.83 7.29 -12.60
C THR A 149 6.17 6.70 -13.96
N THR A 150 7.45 6.55 -14.24
CA THR A 150 7.95 5.87 -15.44
C THR A 150 7.92 4.35 -15.27
N SER A 151 6.93 3.78 -14.57
CA SER A 151 6.76 2.32 -14.55
C SER A 151 6.02 1.87 -15.80
N ARG A 152 6.78 1.61 -16.87
CA ARG A 152 6.32 0.79 -17.99
C ARG A 152 6.16 -0.65 -17.52
N ASP A 153 5.05 -0.96 -16.90
CA ASP A 153 4.58 -2.35 -16.77
C ASP A 153 3.08 -2.41 -17.07
N ILE A 154 2.77 -2.15 -18.34
CA ILE A 154 1.49 -2.56 -18.91
C ILE A 154 1.61 -4.08 -19.11
N PHE A 155 1.20 -4.85 -18.11
CA PHE A 155 1.12 -6.31 -18.21
C PHE A 155 0.09 -6.70 -19.29
N TYR A 156 0.55 -6.91 -20.53
CA TYR A 156 -0.24 -7.43 -21.66
C TYR A 156 -0.43 -8.96 -21.61
N TRP A 157 -0.48 -9.55 -20.41
CA TRP A 157 -0.52 -11.00 -20.28
C TRP A 157 -1.96 -11.48 -20.10
N ASN A 158 -2.47 -12.27 -21.07
CA ASN A 158 -3.77 -12.95 -20.94
C ASN A 158 -3.78 -14.03 -19.84
N LYS A 159 -2.59 -14.42 -19.35
CA LYS A 159 -2.36 -15.37 -18.26
C LYS A 159 -1.21 -14.89 -17.39
N ILE A 160 -1.34 -14.98 -16.07
CA ILE A 160 -0.26 -14.67 -15.13
C ILE A 160 0.28 -16.00 -14.60
N THR A 161 1.59 -16.20 -14.73
CA THR A 161 2.24 -17.45 -14.32
C THR A 161 2.97 -17.24 -13.00
N PHE A 162 2.54 -17.95 -11.96
CA PHE A 162 3.20 -18.01 -10.67
C PHE A 162 4.14 -19.20 -10.67
N LYS A 163 5.40 -19.00 -10.25
CA LYS A 163 6.35 -20.07 -10.01
C LYS A 163 6.51 -20.24 -8.50
N PHE A 164 6.43 -21.47 -8.02
CA PHE A 164 6.69 -21.79 -6.63
C PHE A 164 7.58 -23.03 -6.55
N ASN A 165 8.44 -23.07 -5.55
CA ASN A 165 9.33 -24.19 -5.31
C ASN A 165 8.65 -25.14 -4.33
N PHE A 166 8.49 -26.40 -4.75
CA PHE A 166 8.03 -27.45 -3.87
C PHE A 166 9.05 -28.58 -3.92
N LEU A 167 9.68 -28.86 -2.78
CA LEU A 167 10.88 -29.70 -2.67
C LEU A 167 12.01 -29.16 -3.58
N SER A 168 12.72 -30.04 -4.29
CA SER A 168 13.80 -29.70 -5.22
C SER A 168 13.31 -29.36 -6.64
N ARG A 169 12.01 -29.06 -6.82
CA ARG A 169 11.41 -28.78 -8.13
C ARG A 169 10.63 -27.47 -8.13
N THR A 170 10.79 -26.70 -9.20
CA THR A 170 9.99 -25.50 -9.45
C THR A 170 8.76 -25.87 -10.25
N PHE A 171 7.59 -25.55 -9.72
CA PHE A 171 6.31 -25.71 -10.39
C PHE A 171 5.79 -24.37 -10.88
N SER A 172 4.98 -24.38 -11.92
CA SER A 172 4.34 -23.18 -12.45
C SER A 172 2.83 -23.38 -12.58
N ILE A 173 2.07 -22.43 -12.03
CA ILE A 173 0.62 -22.34 -12.21
C ILE A 173 0.33 -21.10 -13.04
N SER A 174 -0.42 -21.28 -14.14
CA SER A 174 -0.92 -20.16 -14.92
C SER A 174 -2.37 -19.85 -14.53
N LEU A 175 -2.60 -18.63 -14.04
CA LEU A 175 -3.93 -18.10 -13.77
C LEU A 175 -4.45 -17.37 -15.01
N SER A 176 -5.70 -17.66 -15.40
CA SER A 176 -6.38 -16.88 -16.43
C SER A 176 -6.62 -15.46 -15.95
N ARG A 177 -6.77 -14.52 -16.89
CA ARG A 177 -7.09 -13.12 -16.57
C ARG A 177 -8.33 -12.96 -15.68
N ASN A 178 -9.36 -13.77 -15.90
CA ASN A 178 -10.58 -13.74 -15.09
C ASN A 178 -10.30 -14.13 -13.63
N ARG A 179 -9.55 -15.22 -13.42
CA ARG A 179 -9.15 -15.67 -12.07
C ARG A 179 -8.26 -14.65 -11.36
N TYR A 180 -7.32 -14.05 -12.07
CA TYR A 180 -6.52 -12.94 -11.52
C TYR A 180 -7.40 -11.75 -11.13
N ASN A 181 -8.32 -11.33 -11.99
CA ASN A 181 -9.21 -10.22 -11.71
C ASN A 181 -10.10 -10.50 -10.49
N LEU A 182 -10.54 -11.75 -10.28
CA LEU A 182 -11.26 -12.14 -9.06
C LEU A 182 -10.41 -11.92 -7.80
N ILE A 183 -9.16 -12.41 -7.79
CA ILE A 183 -8.21 -12.23 -6.67
C ILE A 183 -7.93 -10.74 -6.44
N LYS A 184 -7.66 -9.99 -7.51
CA LYS A 184 -7.40 -8.55 -7.46
C LYS A 184 -8.60 -7.78 -6.89
N ASN A 185 -9.81 -8.04 -7.39
CA ASN A 185 -11.02 -7.37 -6.91
C ASN A 185 -11.29 -7.68 -5.43
N TYR A 186 -11.04 -8.92 -5.01
CA TYR A 186 -11.12 -9.27 -3.59
C TYR A 186 -10.11 -8.47 -2.78
N ALA A 187 -8.83 -8.46 -3.17
CA ALA A 187 -7.79 -7.71 -2.48
C ALA A 187 -8.15 -6.22 -2.36
N GLU A 188 -8.59 -5.59 -3.46
CA GLU A 188 -9.02 -4.19 -3.45
C GLU A 188 -10.21 -3.94 -2.50
N ASN A 189 -11.23 -4.79 -2.53
CA ASN A 189 -12.40 -4.66 -1.66
C ASN A 189 -12.06 -4.93 -0.20
N PHE A 190 -11.17 -5.88 0.06
CA PHE A 190 -10.66 -6.21 1.37
C PHE A 190 -9.86 -5.05 1.96
N PHE A 191 -8.97 -4.42 1.17
CA PHE A 191 -8.28 -3.20 1.59
C PHE A 191 -9.30 -2.08 1.84
N LYS A 192 -10.25 -1.83 0.95
CA LYS A 192 -11.33 -0.85 1.19
C LYS A 192 -12.11 -1.13 2.47
N PHE A 193 -12.40 -2.40 2.77
CA PHE A 193 -13.06 -2.80 4.00
C PHE A 193 -12.18 -2.51 5.21
N ILE A 194 -10.91 -2.93 5.21
CA ILE A 194 -9.96 -2.60 6.28
C ILE A 194 -9.93 -1.09 6.51
N ILE A 195 -9.90 -0.28 5.45
CA ILE A 195 -9.89 1.18 5.52
C ILE A 195 -11.18 1.73 6.16
N LYS A 196 -12.34 1.21 5.74
CA LYS A 196 -13.65 1.66 6.23
C LYS A 196 -13.93 1.19 7.66
N SER A 197 -13.59 -0.05 7.98
CA SER A 197 -13.62 -0.60 9.34
C SER A 197 -12.62 0.11 10.23
N ASN A 198 -11.54 0.62 9.64
CA ASN A 198 -10.62 1.56 10.23
C ASN A 198 -11.09 3.03 10.07
N ASP A 199 -12.39 3.32 10.22
CA ASP A 199 -12.77 4.48 11.05
C ASP A 199 -12.19 4.22 12.47
N ILE A 200 -10.85 4.17 12.57
CA ILE A 200 -10.14 4.07 13.83
C ILE A 200 -10.32 5.46 14.41
N ASP A 201 -11.31 5.55 15.27
CA ASP A 201 -11.39 6.60 16.25
C ASP A 201 -10.18 6.44 17.18
N PHE A 202 -9.02 6.91 16.73
CA PHE A 202 -7.84 7.10 17.58
C PHE A 202 -8.08 8.23 18.61
N LYS A 203 -9.33 8.69 18.78
CA LYS A 203 -9.82 9.35 19.99
C LYS A 203 -9.94 8.33 21.14
N LYS A 204 -8.85 7.68 21.51
CA LYS A 204 -8.64 7.32 22.91
C LYS A 204 -7.39 8.01 23.38
N ASN A 205 -7.64 9.19 23.93
CA ASN A 205 -6.77 9.81 24.92
C ASN A 205 -6.39 8.75 25.96
N HIS A 206 -5.11 8.44 26.05
CA HIS A 206 -4.44 8.30 27.34
C HIS A 206 -3.41 9.44 27.32
N CYS A 207 -3.53 10.58 28.01
CA CYS A 207 -4.11 10.85 29.32
C CYS A 207 -3.97 9.68 30.28
N CYS A 208 -2.72 9.34 30.56
CA CYS A 208 -2.30 8.87 31.86
C CYS A 208 -1.04 9.68 32.23
N PHE A 209 -1.02 10.11 33.48
CA PHE A 209 -0.15 11.08 34.13
C PHE A 209 1.35 10.81 34.00
#